data_AF-A0A7J2QYB4-F1
#
_entry.id   AF-A0A7J2QYB4-F1
#
_cell.length_a   1.000
_cell.length_b   1.000
_cell.length_c   1.000
_cell.angle_alpha   90.00
_cell.angle_beta   90.00
_cell.angle_gamma   90.00
#
_symmetry.space_group_name_H-M   'P 1'
#
loop_
_entity.id
_entity.type
_entity.pdbx_description
1 polymer ?
#
loop_
_entity_poly.entity_id
_entity_poly.type
_entity_poly.pdbx_seq_one_letter_code
_entity_poly.pdbx_strand_id
1 'polypeptide(L)'
;MRDPKRIKRICQLLEEVWSHMPQQRLGQLLLNFVFGIYGRDNHIYNKEDNETEKILKLFMEKFNEFKELPKQEEREQEKLFFKRFARELRDSLKNEENNEK
;
A
#
# COMPACT_ATOMS: atom_id res chain seq x y z
N MET A 1 -9.15 13.31 -18.29
CA MET A 1 -9.34 12.16 -19.21
C MET A 1 -8.69 10.94 -18.58
N ARG A 2 -9.41 9.82 -18.43
CA ARG A 2 -8.86 8.64 -17.73
C ARG A 2 -7.82 7.95 -18.62
N ASP A 3 -6.58 7.81 -18.14
CA ASP A 3 -5.49 7.18 -18.88
C ASP A 3 -5.80 5.69 -19.18
N PRO A 4 -5.85 5.25 -20.45
CA PRO A 4 -6.09 3.85 -20.79
C PRO A 4 -5.03 2.89 -20.27
N LYS A 5 -3.78 3.34 -20.06
CA LYS A 5 -2.68 2.51 -19.57
C LYS A 5 -2.71 2.27 -18.06
N ARG A 6 -3.56 3.00 -17.32
CA ARG A 6 -3.64 2.93 -15.85
C ARG A 6 -3.92 1.54 -15.33
N ILE A 7 -4.85 0.81 -15.97
CA ILE A 7 -5.23 -0.55 -15.54
C ILE A 7 -4.02 -1.47 -15.63
N LYS A 8 -3.28 -1.43 -16.73
CA LYS A 8 -2.08 -2.27 -16.92
C LYS A 8 -1.02 -1.98 -15.85
N ARG A 9 -0.75 -0.71 -15.55
CA ARG A 9 0.22 -0.33 -14.51
C ARG A 9 -0.21 -0.81 -13.13
N ILE A 10 -1.47 -0.62 -12.78
CA ILE A 10 -2.03 -1.06 -11.49
C ILE A 10 -1.94 -2.59 -11.37
N CYS A 11 -2.30 -3.34 -12.43
CA CYS A 11 -2.20 -4.79 -12.41
C CYS A 11 -0.76 -5.28 -12.23
N GLN A 12 0.22 -4.65 -12.90
CA GLN A 12 1.64 -5.00 -12.74
C GLN A 12 2.15 -4.73 -11.32
N LEU A 13 1.81 -3.57 -10.74
CA LEU A 13 2.15 -3.25 -9.35
C LEU A 13 1.49 -4.22 -8.38
N LEU A 14 0.22 -4.55 -8.60
CA LEU A 14 -0.54 -5.47 -7.75
C LEU A 14 0.05 -6.87 -7.79
N GLU A 15 0.44 -7.36 -8.96
CA GLU A 15 1.12 -8.65 -9.14
C GLU A 15 2.42 -8.69 -8.33
N GLU A 16 3.25 -7.65 -8.44
CA GLU A 16 4.52 -7.56 -7.73
C GLU A 16 4.33 -7.51 -6.21
N VAL A 17 3.45 -6.65 -5.71
CA VAL A 17 3.12 -6.56 -4.28
C VAL A 17 2.59 -7.90 -3.76
N TRP A 18 1.71 -8.56 -4.52
CA TRP A 18 1.11 -9.82 -4.10
C TRP A 18 2.10 -10.98 -4.11
N SER A 19 3.09 -10.97 -5.00
CA SER A 19 4.16 -11.96 -5.03
C SER A 19 4.97 -12.02 -3.71
N HIS A 20 4.99 -10.94 -2.94
CA HIS A 20 5.64 -10.88 -1.63
C HIS A 20 4.78 -11.41 -0.48
N MET A 21 3.48 -11.59 -0.70
CA MET A 21 2.55 -12.13 0.29
C MET A 21 1.60 -13.17 -0.32
N PRO A 22 2.12 -14.27 -0.89
CA PRO A 22 1.31 -15.27 -1.59
C PRO A 22 0.28 -15.96 -0.67
N GLN A 23 0.46 -15.89 0.65
CA GLN A 23 -0.46 -16.41 1.64
C GLN A 23 -1.77 -15.62 1.74
N GLN A 24 -1.77 -14.34 1.34
CA GLN A 24 -2.99 -13.54 1.33
C GLN A 24 -3.78 -13.80 0.06
N ARG A 25 -5.11 -13.89 0.13
CA ARG A 25 -5.96 -13.83 -1.07
C ARG A 25 -5.97 -12.38 -1.58
N LEU A 26 -6.16 -12.17 -2.88
CA LEU A 26 -6.17 -10.82 -3.46
C LEU A 26 -7.11 -9.84 -2.73
N GLY A 27 -8.35 -10.26 -2.44
CA GLY A 27 -9.28 -9.41 -1.70
C GLY A 27 -8.79 -9.05 -0.29
N GLN A 28 -8.10 -9.97 0.40
CA GLN A 28 -7.50 -9.72 1.70
C GLN A 28 -6.34 -8.73 1.61
N LEU A 29 -5.48 -8.87 0.60
CA LEU A 29 -4.39 -7.94 0.32
C LEU A 29 -4.92 -6.53 0.05
N LEU A 30 -5.92 -6.42 -0.82
CA LEU A 30 -6.55 -5.15 -1.13
C LEU A 30 -7.20 -4.52 0.10
N LEU A 31 -7.89 -5.29 0.93
CA LEU A 31 -8.40 -4.80 2.23
C LEU A 31 -7.26 -4.38 3.16
N ASN A 32 -6.18 -5.14 3.27
CA ASN A 32 -5.11 -4.80 4.20
C ASN A 32 -4.31 -3.56 3.78
N PHE A 33 -4.07 -3.38 2.47
CA PHE A 33 -3.13 -2.38 1.98
C PHE A 33 -3.76 -1.21 1.24
N VAL A 34 -4.90 -1.42 0.58
CA VAL A 34 -5.49 -0.41 -0.31
C VAL A 34 -6.76 0.18 0.31
N PHE A 35 -7.64 -0.65 0.83
CA PHE A 35 -8.99 -0.26 1.25
C PHE A 35 -9.23 -0.26 2.75
N GLY A 36 -8.37 -0.85 3.59
CA GLY A 36 -8.64 -1.02 5.02
C GLY A 36 -7.78 -0.18 5.94
N ILE A 37 -6.83 0.60 5.39
CA ILE A 37 -5.93 1.42 6.21
C ILE A 37 -6.65 2.67 6.81
N TYR A 38 -7.84 3.06 6.32
CA TYR A 38 -8.51 4.33 6.66
C TYR A 38 -9.90 4.24 7.30
N GLY A 39 -10.01 4.24 8.63
CA GLY A 39 -11.22 4.78 9.31
C GLY A 39 -12.59 4.45 8.66
N ARG A 40 -13.53 5.41 8.65
CA ARG A 40 -14.94 5.15 8.26
C ARG A 40 -15.23 5.23 6.73
N ASP A 41 -14.28 5.65 5.89
CA ASP A 41 -14.46 5.83 4.42
C ASP A 41 -13.71 4.79 3.56
N ASN A 42 -13.47 3.62 4.13
CA ASN A 42 -12.72 2.49 3.57
C ASN A 42 -13.44 1.69 2.46
N HIS A 43 -14.49 2.20 1.85
CA HIS A 43 -15.24 1.42 0.86
C HIS A 43 -14.49 1.38 -0.48
N ILE A 44 -14.37 0.20 -1.09
CA ILE A 44 -13.73 -0.03 -2.40
C ILE A 44 -14.25 0.91 -3.52
N TYR A 45 -15.46 1.46 -3.37
CA TYR A 45 -16.09 2.33 -4.35
C TYR A 45 -15.61 3.79 -4.29
N ASN A 46 -14.99 4.19 -3.19
CA ASN A 46 -14.61 5.59 -2.95
C ASN A 46 -13.16 5.90 -3.35
N LYS A 47 -12.36 4.87 -3.65
CA LYS A 47 -10.92 5.01 -3.90
C LYS A 47 -10.65 5.08 -5.40
N GLU A 48 -9.95 6.12 -5.83
CA GLU A 48 -9.64 6.30 -7.25
C GLU A 48 -8.46 5.42 -7.71
N ASP A 49 -8.40 5.15 -9.01
CA ASP A 49 -7.31 4.39 -9.64
C ASP A 49 -5.93 5.01 -9.34
N ASN A 50 -5.83 6.35 -9.35
CA ASN A 50 -4.58 7.06 -9.07
C ASN A 50 -4.10 6.88 -7.63
N GLU A 51 -5.03 6.89 -6.67
CA GLU A 51 -4.71 6.64 -5.26
C GLU A 51 -4.25 5.20 -5.06
N THR A 52 -4.93 4.24 -5.71
CA THR A 52 -4.53 2.84 -5.68
C THR A 52 -3.12 2.66 -6.23
N GLU A 53 -2.81 3.28 -7.38
CA GLU A 53 -1.46 3.25 -7.97
C GLU A 53 -0.41 3.86 -7.01
N LYS A 54 -0.73 4.97 -6.33
CA LYS A 54 0.15 5.61 -5.34
C LYS A 54 0.43 4.71 -4.14
N ILE A 55 -0.59 4.08 -3.59
CA ILE A 55 -0.47 3.18 -2.44
C ILE A 55 0.41 1.96 -2.77
N LEU A 56 0.19 1.34 -3.94
CA LEU A 56 0.99 0.19 -4.36
C LEU A 56 2.46 0.55 -4.59
N LYS A 57 2.74 1.73 -5.16
CA LYS A 57 4.12 2.24 -5.31
C LYS A 57 4.78 2.47 -3.95
N LEU A 58 4.07 3.12 -3.02
CA LEU A 58 4.61 3.37 -1.68
C LEU A 58 4.89 2.06 -0.95
N PHE A 59 4.01 1.06 -1.10
CA PHE A 59 4.27 -0.27 -0.54
C PHE A 59 5.61 -0.81 -1.04
N MET A 60 5.85 -0.79 -2.36
CA MET A 60 7.07 -1.33 -2.95
C MET A 60 8.33 -0.59 -2.49
N GLU A 61 8.27 0.74 -2.44
CA GLU A 61 9.36 1.58 -1.93
C GLU A 61 9.72 1.18 -0.49
N LYS A 62 8.72 1.13 0.40
CA LYS A 62 8.92 0.78 1.81
C LYS A 62 9.34 -0.66 2.00
N PHE A 63 8.81 -1.58 1.22
CA PHE A 63 9.19 -2.99 1.29
C PHE A 63 10.65 -3.20 0.87
N ASN A 64 11.13 -2.46 -0.13
CA ASN A 64 12.53 -2.50 -0.55
C ASN A 64 13.44 -1.88 0.53
N GLU A 65 13.08 -0.73 1.12
CA GLU A 65 13.80 -0.17 2.27
C GLU A 65 13.91 -1.18 3.42
N PHE A 66 12.84 -1.94 3.67
CA PHE A 66 12.80 -2.95 4.71
C PHE A 66 13.69 -4.16 4.43
N LYS A 67 13.74 -4.63 3.18
CA LYS A 67 14.61 -5.75 2.75
C LYS A 67 16.09 -5.48 2.96
N GLU A 68 16.51 -4.21 2.86
CA GLU A 68 17.90 -3.79 3.05
C GLU A 68 18.31 -3.72 4.54
N LEU A 69 17.37 -3.86 5.49
CA LEU A 69 17.67 -3.87 6.93
C LEU A 69 18.20 -5.24 7.40
N PRO A 70 19.13 -5.27 8.37
CA PRO A 70 19.65 -6.52 8.91
C PRO A 70 18.54 -7.39 9.52
N LYS A 71 18.48 -8.64 9.09
CA LYS A 71 17.44 -9.61 9.47
C LYS A 71 17.53 -9.99 10.95
N GLN A 72 16.47 -9.73 11.70
CA GLN A 72 16.19 -10.30 13.01
C GLN A 72 14.78 -10.91 12.94
N GLU A 73 14.69 -12.23 13.08
CA GLU A 73 13.48 -13.07 13.12
C GLU A 73 12.29 -12.63 12.23
N GLU A 74 12.20 -13.22 11.04
CA GLU A 74 11.34 -12.85 9.91
C GLU A 74 9.86 -12.56 10.27
N ARG A 75 9.27 -13.22 11.28
CA ARG A 75 7.86 -13.02 11.66
C ARG A 75 7.59 -11.77 12.50
N GLU A 76 8.49 -11.41 13.41
CA GLU A 76 8.35 -10.18 14.20
C GLU A 76 8.71 -8.95 13.34
N GLN A 77 9.64 -9.16 12.40
CA GLN A 77 10.01 -8.16 11.42
C GLN A 77 8.88 -7.82 10.43
N GLU A 78 8.13 -8.79 9.92
CA GLU A 78 6.92 -8.52 9.10
C GLU A 78 5.88 -7.68 9.85
N LYS A 79 5.54 -8.04 11.09
CA LYS A 79 4.58 -7.26 11.91
C LYS A 79 5.08 -5.84 12.14
N LEU A 80 6.38 -5.69 12.41
CA LEU A 80 7.00 -4.39 12.62
C LEU A 80 6.97 -3.54 11.34
N PHE A 81 7.22 -4.15 10.18
CA PHE A 81 7.08 -3.52 8.88
C PHE A 81 5.65 -3.01 8.68
N PHE A 82 4.64 -3.86 8.86
CA PHE A 82 3.24 -3.46 8.70
C PHE A 82 2.84 -2.31 9.62
N LYS A 83 3.31 -2.35 10.87
CA LYS A 83 3.06 -1.28 11.85
C LYS A 83 3.73 0.03 11.46
N ARG A 84 4.96 -0.01 10.92
CA ARG A 84 5.69 1.20 10.44
C ARG A 84 5.05 1.75 9.17
N PHE A 85 4.77 0.90 8.19
CA PHE A 85 4.14 1.28 6.93
C PHE A 85 2.80 1.98 7.15
N ALA A 86 1.92 1.40 7.97
CA ALA A 86 0.61 1.99 8.26
C ALA A 86 0.71 3.37 8.95
N ARG A 87 1.75 3.60 9.75
CA ARG A 87 2.01 4.90 10.40
C ARG A 87 2.54 5.91 9.39
N GLU A 88 3.56 5.55 8.62
CA GLU A 88 4.20 6.46 7.65
C GLU A 88 3.23 6.87 6.53
N LEU A 89 2.43 5.93 6.02
CA LEU A 89 1.37 6.22 5.06
C LEU A 89 0.39 7.25 5.64
N ARG A 90 -0.09 7.03 6.88
CA ARG A 90 -0.98 7.98 7.57
C ARG A 90 -0.39 9.37 7.70
N ASP A 91 0.89 9.48 8.05
CA ASP A 91 1.56 10.76 8.26
C ASP A 91 1.82 11.48 6.93
N SER A 92 2.19 10.76 5.87
CA SER A 92 2.37 11.30 4.52
C SER A 92 1.10 11.96 3.98
N LEU A 93 -0.07 11.36 4.24
CA LEU A 93 -1.35 11.83 3.70
C LEU A 93 -1.93 13.01 4.49
N LYS A 94 -1.69 13.08 5.81
CA LYS A 94 -2.04 14.26 6.63
C LYS A 94 -1.26 15.51 6.24
N ASN A 95 -0.01 15.34 5.79
CA ASN A 95 0.81 16.46 5.35
C ASN A 95 0.36 17.02 4.00
N GLU A 96 -0.26 16.19 3.14
CA GLU A 96 -0.87 16.66 1.88
C GLU A 96 -2.17 17.44 2.14
N GLU A 97 -3.05 16.96 3.02
CA GLU A 97 -4.30 17.67 3.38
C GLU A 97 -4.07 19.05 4.04
N ASN A 98 -2.94 19.25 4.71
CA ASN A 98 -2.60 20.53 5.34
C ASN A 98 -1.91 21.53 4.38
N ASN A 99 -1.36 21.07 3.26
CA ASN A 99 -0.72 21.93 2.26
C ASN A 99 -1.70 22.44 1.18
N GLU A 100 -2.93 21.89 1.14
CA GLU A 100 -4.00 22.34 0.23
C GLU A 100 -4.96 23.37 0.87
N LYS A 101 -4.67 23.87 2.08
CA LYS A 101 -5.39 24.96 2.77
C LYS A 101 -4.58 26.24 2.83
#